data_AF-A0A6A6IJY6-F1
#
_entry.id   AF-A0A6A6IJY6-F1
#
_cell.length_a   1.000
_cell.length_b   1.000
_cell.length_c   1.000
_cell.angle_alpha   90.00
_cell.angle_beta   90.00
_cell.angle_gamma   90.00
#
_symmetry.space_group_name_H-M   'P 1'
#
loop_
_entity.id
_entity.type
_entity.pdbx_description
1 polymer ?
#
loop_
_entity_poly.entity_id
_entity_poly.type
_entity_poly.pdbx_seq_one_letter_code
_entity_poly.pdbx_strand_id
1 'polypeptide(L)'
;PEQTAQGPLPLPEPPTDGAAIELDVSSGQGIKLDHLGPMVVNRDGTLSRIANWEHMADIERRNTLRILGKRNQLRMETLKAADG
;
A
#
# COMPACT_ATOMS: atom_id res chain seq x y z
N PRO A 1 -10.46 -34.51 -37.28
CA PRO A 1 -9.68 -34.48 -36.03
C PRO A 1 -8.93 -33.16 -35.90
N GLU A 2 -8.99 -32.60 -34.69
CA GLU A 2 -8.23 -31.46 -34.14
C GLU A 2 -8.46 -30.05 -34.70
N GLN A 3 -9.27 -29.30 -33.93
CA GLN A 3 -9.35 -27.84 -33.92
C GLN A 3 -8.33 -27.33 -32.90
N THR A 4 -7.26 -26.66 -33.32
CA THR A 4 -6.37 -25.92 -32.42
C THR A 4 -6.69 -24.44 -32.48
N ALA A 5 -7.50 -23.97 -31.53
CA ALA A 5 -7.82 -22.57 -31.32
C ALA A 5 -6.57 -21.80 -30.87
N GLN A 6 -6.17 -20.78 -31.64
CA GLN A 6 -5.13 -19.83 -31.24
C GLN A 6 -5.76 -18.79 -30.30
N GLY A 7 -5.63 -19.02 -28.99
CA GLY A 7 -5.94 -18.03 -27.96
C GLY A 7 -4.74 -17.12 -27.68
N PRO A 8 -4.94 -15.83 -27.32
CA PRO A 8 -3.85 -14.94 -26.97
C PRO A 8 -3.11 -15.46 -25.72
N LEU A 9 -1.78 -15.38 -25.76
CA LEU A 9 -0.89 -15.82 -24.69
C LEU A 9 -1.28 -15.16 -23.35
N PRO A 10 -1.41 -15.92 -22.24
CA PRO A 10 -1.66 -15.34 -20.94
C PRO A 10 -0.46 -14.49 -20.51
N LEU A 11 -0.74 -13.29 -20.01
CA LEU A 11 0.26 -12.40 -19.44
C LEU A 11 0.80 -13.02 -18.13
N PRO A 12 2.12 -12.93 -17.85
CA PRO A 12 2.67 -13.41 -16.59
C PRO A 12 1.99 -12.74 -15.40
N GLU A 13 1.75 -13.53 -14.35
CA GLU A 13 1.16 -13.07 -13.09
C GLU A 13 2.03 -11.94 -12.49
N PRO A 14 1.42 -10.83 -12.01
CA PRO A 14 2.18 -9.79 -11.35
C PRO A 14 2.91 -10.38 -10.13
N PRO A 15 4.16 -9.98 -9.85
CA PRO A 15 4.91 -10.49 -8.72
C PRO A 15 4.12 -10.27 -7.43
N THR A 16 3.90 -11.35 -6.69
CA THR A 16 3.15 -11.41 -5.44
C THR A 16 3.91 -10.80 -4.25
N ASP A 17 4.75 -9.79 -4.47
CA ASP A 17 5.44 -9.03 -3.42
C ASP A 17 4.60 -7.85 -2.90
N GLY A 18 3.28 -8.00 -3.01
CA GLY A 18 2.31 -6.95 -2.75
C GLY A 18 1.02 -7.49 -2.16
N ALA A 19 1.10 -8.51 -1.29
CA ALA A 19 -0.02 -8.82 -0.40
C ALA A 19 -0.27 -7.57 0.46
N ALA A 20 -1.15 -6.69 -0.05
CA ALA A 20 -1.71 -5.59 0.70
C ALA A 20 -2.41 -6.25 1.89
N ILE A 21 -1.76 -6.20 3.05
CA ILE A 21 -2.41 -6.48 4.32
C ILE A 21 -3.35 -5.28 4.50
N GLU A 22 -4.57 -5.40 3.96
CA GLU A 22 -5.66 -4.47 4.22
C GLU A 22 -6.03 -4.62 5.69
N LEU A 23 -5.40 -3.80 6.54
CA LEU A 23 -5.67 -3.80 7.97
C LEU A 23 -6.85 -2.88 8.23
N ASP A 24 -7.98 -3.46 8.63
CA ASP A 24 -9.15 -2.72 9.10
C ASP A 24 -8.83 -2.07 10.45
N VAL A 25 -8.68 -0.74 10.43
CA VAL A 25 -8.28 0.07 11.58
C VAL A 25 -9.46 0.36 12.52
N SER A 26 -10.67 -0.10 12.20
CA SER A 26 -11.88 0.09 13.02
C SER A 26 -11.77 -0.52 14.43
N SER A 27 -10.93 -1.56 14.58
CA SER A 27 -10.81 -2.35 15.81
C SER A 27 -9.69 -1.89 16.77
N GLY A 28 -8.88 -0.90 16.39
CA GLY A 28 -7.80 -0.38 17.24
C GLY A 28 -6.69 -1.39 17.58
N GLN A 29 -6.67 -2.56 16.92
CA GLN A 29 -5.72 -3.62 17.22
C GLN A 29 -4.37 -3.35 16.53
N GLY A 30 -3.48 -2.64 17.24
CA GLY A 30 -2.16 -2.28 16.74
C GLY A 30 -1.26 -3.51 16.57
N ILE A 31 -1.04 -3.93 15.32
CA ILE A 31 -0.07 -4.99 15.00
C ILE A 31 1.32 -4.37 14.90
N LYS A 32 2.25 -4.84 15.74
CA LYS A 32 3.69 -4.59 15.60
C LYS A 32 4.24 -5.55 14.54
N LEU A 33 4.48 -5.09 13.32
CA LEU A 33 5.35 -5.79 12.37
C LEU A 33 6.66 -4.99 12.27
N ASP A 34 7.73 -5.56 12.84
CA ASP A 34 9.03 -4.91 13.04
C ASP A 34 9.87 -4.68 11.76
N HIS A 35 9.28 -4.88 10.57
CA HIS A 35 9.94 -4.65 9.27
C HIS A 35 9.07 -3.91 8.26
N LEU A 36 7.96 -3.31 8.71
CA LEU A 36 7.13 -2.55 7.78
C LEU A 36 7.71 -1.16 7.69
N GLY A 37 8.23 -0.86 6.51
CA GLY A 37 8.45 0.52 6.11
C GLY A 37 7.23 1.42 6.36
N PRO A 38 7.37 2.73 6.11
CA PRO A 38 6.36 3.70 6.48
C PRO A 38 4.99 3.38 5.87
N MET A 39 3.95 3.52 6.70
CA MET A 39 2.56 3.28 6.31
C MET A 39 1.96 4.51 5.64
N VAL A 40 1.05 4.27 4.70
CA VAL A 40 0.31 5.26 3.91
C VAL A 40 -1.14 5.22 4.33
N VAL A 41 -1.71 6.39 4.63
CA VAL A 41 -3.15 6.55 4.83
C VAL A 41 -3.78 6.79 3.46
N ASN A 42 -4.76 5.98 3.07
CA ASN A 42 -5.50 6.14 1.83
C ASN A 42 -6.69 7.09 2.00
N ARG A 43 -7.34 7.45 0.89
CA ARG A 43 -8.50 8.36 0.92
C ARG A 43 -9.77 7.69 1.44
N ASP A 44 -9.82 6.37 1.34
CA ASP A 44 -10.89 5.51 1.86
C ASP A 44 -10.77 5.22 3.36
N GLY A 45 -9.70 5.70 4.02
CA GLY A 45 -9.45 5.46 5.44
C GLY A 45 -8.59 4.22 5.74
N THR A 46 -8.26 3.41 4.73
CA THR A 46 -7.40 2.23 4.91
C THR A 46 -5.92 2.61 5.07
N LEU A 47 -5.14 1.70 5.64
CA LEU A 47 -3.68 1.81 5.72
C LEU A 47 -3.03 0.86 4.72
N SER A 48 -2.08 1.36 3.93
CA SER A 48 -1.27 0.55 3.01
C SER A 48 0.22 0.71 3.28
N ARG A 49 1.01 -0.30 2.91
CA ARG A 49 2.48 -0.21 2.94
C ARG A 49 3.03 0.22 1.58
N ILE A 50 4.19 0.88 1.58
CA ILE A 50 4.99 1.04 0.37
C ILE A 50 5.74 -0.28 0.09
N ALA A 51 5.27 -1.04 -0.90
CA ALA A 51 5.84 -2.36 -1.24
C ALA A 51 7.34 -2.29 -1.61
N ASN A 52 7.75 -1.26 -2.34
CA ASN A 52 9.13 -1.12 -2.79
C ASN A 52 10.09 -0.48 -1.76
N TRP A 53 9.67 -0.30 -0.49
CA TRP A 53 10.42 0.49 0.50
C TRP A 53 11.86 -0.02 0.74
N GLU A 54 12.03 -1.33 0.86
CA GLU A 54 13.33 -1.98 1.12
C GLU A 54 14.33 -1.78 -0.04
N HIS A 55 13.84 -1.59 -1.26
CA HIS A 55 14.68 -1.37 -2.44
C HIS A 55 14.94 0.13 -2.73
N MET A 56 14.36 1.05 -1.95
CA MET A 56 14.57 2.49 -2.16
C MET A 56 15.94 2.94 -1.64
N ALA A 57 16.62 3.79 -2.42
CA ALA A 57 17.86 4.41 -1.96
C ALA A 57 17.59 5.39 -0.80
N ASP A 58 18.60 5.68 0.03
CA ASP A 58 18.48 6.58 1.19
C ASP A 58 17.88 7.95 0.83
N ILE A 59 18.26 8.50 -0.32
CA ILE A 59 17.74 9.78 -0.78
C ILE A 59 16.24 9.73 -1.10
N GLU A 60 15.79 8.63 -1.70
CA GLU A 60 14.39 8.40 -2.03
C GLU A 60 13.57 8.14 -0.76
N ARG A 61 14.09 7.32 0.17
CA ARG A 61 13.48 7.06 1.48
C ARG A 61 13.23 8.34 2.25
N ARG A 62 14.23 9.24 2.32
CA ARG A 62 14.09 10.55 3.00
C ARG A 62 13.04 11.44 2.36
N ASN A 63 12.99 11.50 1.04
CA ASN A 63 11.99 12.31 0.34
C ASN A 63 10.58 11.75 0.54
N THR A 64 10.45 10.43 0.45
CA THR A 64 9.20 9.70 0.70
C THR A 64 8.70 9.97 2.11
N LEU A 65 9.51 9.83 3.15
CA LEU A 65 9.10 10.13 4.54
C LEU A 65 8.61 11.57 4.69
N ARG A 66 9.33 12.53 4.12
CA ARG A 66 8.99 13.96 4.19
C ARG A 66 7.63 14.27 3.56
N ILE A 67 7.37 13.72 2.37
CA ILE A 67 6.12 13.96 1.64
C ILE A 67 4.97 13.16 2.25
N LEU A 68 5.24 11.91 2.62
CA LEU A 68 4.26 10.98 3.18
C LEU A 68 3.70 11.49 4.50
N GLY A 69 4.54 12.02 5.39
CA GLY A 69 4.08 12.61 6.65
C GLY A 69 3.04 13.71 6.43
N LYS A 70 3.30 14.66 5.52
CA LYS A 70 2.37 15.74 5.18
C LYS A 70 1.06 15.22 4.58
N ARG A 71 1.15 14.24 3.68
CA ARG A 71 -0.04 13.69 3.00
C ARG A 71 -0.90 12.87 3.95
N ASN A 72 -0.28 12.04 4.79
CA ASN A 72 -1.01 11.25 5.78
C ASN A 72 -1.68 12.15 6.81
N GLN A 73 -1.01 13.21 7.27
CA GLN A 73 -1.62 14.18 8.19
C GLN A 73 -2.88 14.81 7.61
N LEU A 74 -2.82 15.32 6.38
CA LEU A 74 -3.97 15.95 5.73
C LEU A 74 -5.13 14.95 5.53
N ARG A 75 -4.82 13.71 5.14
CA ARG A 75 -5.82 12.66 4.97
C ARG A 75 -6.46 12.27 6.30
N MET A 76 -5.66 12.11 7.35
CA MET A 76 -6.15 11.81 8.70
C MET A 76 -7.05 12.93 9.24
N GLU A 77 -6.71 14.19 9.01
CA GLU A 77 -7.54 15.33 9.43
C GLU A 77 -8.88 15.36 8.68
N THR A 78 -8.85 15.07 7.38
CA THR A 78 -10.06 14.97 6.55
C THR A 78 -10.98 13.84 7.04
N LEU A 79 -10.41 12.66 7.33
CA LEU A 79 -11.18 11.52 7.84
C LEU A 79 -11.77 11.82 9.22
N LYS A 80 -11.00 12.42 10.13
CA LYS A 80 -11.50 12.84 11.45
C LYS A 80 -12.63 13.86 11.37
N ALA A 81 -12.58 14.77 10.38
CA ALA A 81 -13.64 15.75 10.17
C ALA A 81 -14.89 15.17 9.51
N ALA A 82 -14.79 14.03 8.82
CA ALA A 82 -15.92 13.34 8.21
C ALA A 82 -16.63 12.38 9.18
N ASP A 83 -15.94 11.94 10.23
CA ASP A 83 -16.42 10.97 11.23
C ASP A 83 -17.00 11.65 12.50
N GLY A 84 -17.02 12.99 12.54
CA GLY A 84 -17.57 13.81 13.63
C GLY A 84 -18.76 14.64 13.19
#